data_AF-A0A2W0ALR2-F1
#
_entry.id   AF-A0A2W0ALR2-F1
#
_cell.length_a   1.000
_cell.length_b   1.000
_cell.length_c   1.000
_cell.angle_alpha   90.00
_cell.angle_beta   90.00
_cell.angle_gamma   90.00
#
_symmetry.space_group_name_H-M   'P 1'
#
loop_
_entity.id
_entity.type
_entity.pdbx_description
1 polymer ?
#
loop_
_entity_poly.entity_id
_entity_poly.type
_entity_poly.pdbx_seq_one_letter_code
_entity_poly.pdbx_strand_id
1 'polypeptide(L)'
;MKFKGMLGLSFVLLSCLALASDAPAISKITPKDITLGMVSKIKVGSSNRAQVTELLGVPWRTVNYGDCNPIDYQEIWEYLGHEAGGVFRISIEYDEAGIARMIAKTPAKGAIIVLAAAPPPKATHEH
;
A
#
# COMPACT_ATOMS: atom_id res chain seq x y z
N MET A 1 46.93 60.32 28.35
CA MET A 1 46.27 61.43 27.62
C MET A 1 46.05 60.98 26.18
N LYS A 2 44.79 61.03 25.72
CA LYS A 2 44.27 60.93 24.34
C LYS A 2 44.17 59.54 23.65
N PHE A 3 42.91 59.13 23.51
CA PHE A 3 42.31 58.15 22.60
C PHE A 3 42.58 58.47 21.11
N LYS A 4 42.77 57.43 20.30
CA LYS A 4 42.53 57.30 18.84
C LYS A 4 42.84 55.83 18.49
N GLY A 5 42.09 55.07 17.73
CA GLY A 5 40.92 55.35 16.92
C GLY A 5 40.29 54.02 16.48
N MET A 6 39.02 54.15 16.15
CA MET A 6 38.08 53.16 15.65
C MET A 6 38.60 52.50 14.36
N LEU A 7 38.61 51.18 14.27
CA LEU A 7 38.75 50.45 13.00
C LEU A 7 37.59 49.47 12.88
N GLY A 8 36.78 49.70 11.85
CA GLY A 8 35.50 49.06 11.61
C GLY A 8 35.63 47.57 11.32
N LEU A 9 34.73 46.80 11.93
CA LEU A 9 34.56 45.38 11.70
C LEU A 9 33.63 45.18 10.51
N SER A 10 34.18 44.81 9.35
CA SER A 10 33.40 44.37 8.19
C SER A 10 32.73 43.03 8.50
N PHE A 11 31.43 43.08 8.83
CA PHE A 11 30.57 41.90 8.92
C PHE A 11 30.10 41.54 7.51
N VAL A 12 30.78 40.59 6.87
CA VAL A 12 30.30 39.97 5.62
C VAL A 12 29.16 39.03 6.00
N LEU A 13 27.92 39.49 5.80
CA LEU A 13 26.71 38.69 5.97
C LEU A 13 26.63 37.66 4.82
N LEU A 14 27.10 36.45 5.08
CA LEU A 14 26.93 35.31 4.18
C LEU A 14 25.44 34.88 4.26
N SER A 15 24.65 35.31 3.28
CA SER A 15 23.24 34.97 3.16
C SER A 15 23.11 33.53 2.67
N CYS A 16 22.95 32.57 3.59
CA CYS A 16 22.49 31.24 3.23
C CYS A 16 21.02 31.33 2.80
N LEU A 17 20.77 31.35 1.48
CA LEU A 17 19.46 31.03 0.94
C LEU A 17 19.17 29.56 1.29
N ALA A 18 18.44 29.34 2.38
CA ALA A 18 17.76 28.07 2.59
C ALA A 18 16.63 27.98 1.57
N LEU A 19 16.86 27.24 0.48
CA LEU A 19 15.77 26.69 -0.31
C LEU A 19 15.01 25.73 0.62
N ALA A 20 13.93 26.22 1.22
CA ALA A 20 12.91 25.36 1.80
C ALA A 20 12.33 24.55 0.65
N SER A 21 12.84 23.33 0.47
CA SER A 21 12.23 22.35 -0.40
C SER A 21 10.88 22.00 0.23
N ASP A 22 9.80 22.53 -0.33
CA ASP A 22 8.43 22.09 -0.09
C ASP A 22 8.29 20.67 -0.70
N ALA A 23 8.96 19.71 -0.07
CA ALA A 23 8.64 18.32 -0.30
C ALA A 23 7.23 18.12 0.26
N PRO A 24 6.25 17.63 -0.52
CA PRO A 24 4.93 17.34 0.02
C PRO A 24 5.15 16.40 1.19
N ALA A 25 4.66 16.80 2.37
CA ALA A 25 4.73 15.98 3.56
C ALA A 25 4.16 14.61 3.19
N ILE A 26 5.04 13.60 3.11
CA ILE A 26 4.61 12.21 3.00
C ILE A 26 3.86 11.97 4.29
N SER A 27 2.53 12.09 4.21
CA SER A 27 1.63 11.85 5.32
C SER A 27 1.97 10.47 5.82
N LYS A 28 2.52 10.40 7.03
CA LYS A 28 2.86 9.14 7.69
C LYS A 28 1.60 8.29 7.61
N ILE A 29 1.63 7.24 6.79
CA ILE A 29 0.50 6.34 6.62
C ILE A 29 0.40 5.58 7.94
N THR A 30 -0.38 6.10 8.89
CA THR A 30 -0.89 5.29 9.99
C THR A 30 -1.66 4.13 9.35
N PRO A 31 -1.42 2.88 9.75
CA PRO A 31 -2.20 1.75 9.27
C PRO A 31 -3.68 2.07 9.47
N LYS A 32 -4.37 2.37 8.37
CA LYS A 32 -5.80 2.63 8.42
C LYS A 32 -6.45 1.27 8.57
N ASP A 33 -7.18 1.09 9.67
CA ASP A 33 -7.99 -0.12 9.83
C ASP A 33 -8.91 -0.27 8.62
N ILE A 34 -8.78 -1.41 7.94
CA ILE A 34 -9.58 -1.67 6.75
C ILE A 34 -10.99 -2.04 7.16
N THR A 35 -11.96 -1.46 6.45
CA THR A 35 -13.38 -1.78 6.60
C THR A 35 -13.87 -2.55 5.39
N LEU A 36 -14.91 -3.38 5.56
CA LEU A 36 -15.54 -4.08 4.44
C LEU A 36 -16.14 -3.12 3.41
N GLY A 37 -16.53 -1.90 3.82
CA GLY A 37 -17.01 -0.86 2.90
C GLY A 37 -15.90 -0.27 2.02
N MET A 38 -14.63 -0.37 2.42
CA MET A 38 -13.50 -0.08 1.53
C MET A 38 -13.29 -1.25 0.57
N VAL A 39 -13.23 -2.48 1.10
CA VAL A 39 -13.02 -3.71 0.30
C VAL A 39 -14.07 -3.87 -0.80
N SER A 40 -15.33 -3.52 -0.54
CA SER A 40 -16.42 -3.62 -1.52
C SER A 40 -16.27 -2.72 -2.75
N LYS A 41 -15.34 -1.75 -2.73
CA LYS A 41 -15.04 -0.89 -3.88
C LYS A 41 -14.06 -1.54 -4.86
N ILE A 42 -13.44 -2.65 -4.49
CA ILE A 42 -12.53 -3.41 -5.37
C ILE A 42 -13.36 -4.20 -6.37
N LYS A 43 -13.10 -3.97 -7.66
CA LYS A 43 -13.78 -4.66 -8.76
C LYS A 43 -12.94 -5.82 -9.24
N VAL A 44 -13.23 -7.00 -8.70
CA VAL A 44 -12.61 -8.26 -9.15
C VAL A 44 -12.75 -8.42 -10.66
N GLY A 45 -11.66 -8.80 -11.33
CA GLY A 45 -11.53 -8.89 -12.79
C GLY A 45 -11.11 -7.59 -13.49
N SER A 46 -10.94 -6.47 -12.76
CA SER A 46 -10.48 -5.20 -13.37
C SER A 46 -9.60 -4.33 -12.46
N SER A 47 -9.75 -4.42 -11.14
CA SER A 47 -8.92 -3.67 -10.20
C SER A 47 -7.49 -4.19 -10.21
N ASN A 48 -6.53 -3.29 -10.39
CA ASN A 48 -5.11 -3.63 -10.33
C ASN A 48 -4.49 -3.30 -8.95
N ARG A 49 -3.25 -3.77 -8.73
CA ARG A 49 -2.47 -3.50 -7.50
C ARG A 49 -2.43 -2.03 -7.10
N ALA A 50 -2.20 -1.12 -8.05
CA ALA A 50 -2.09 0.31 -7.76
C ALA A 50 -3.42 0.88 -7.22
N GLN A 51 -4.54 0.52 -7.83
CA GLN A 51 -5.88 0.93 -7.38
C GLN A 51 -6.22 0.33 -6.01
N VAL A 52 -5.81 -0.92 -5.74
CA VAL A 52 -6.02 -1.53 -4.43
C VAL A 52 -5.16 -0.83 -3.37
N THR A 53 -3.89 -0.52 -3.66
CA THR A 53 -3.02 0.24 -2.76
C THR A 53 -3.53 1.65 -2.50
N GLU A 54 -4.05 2.34 -3.51
CA GLU A 54 -4.66 3.66 -3.35
C GLU A 54 -5.85 3.61 -2.37
N LEU A 55 -6.63 2.53 -2.44
CA LEU A 55 -7.83 2.35 -1.65
C LEU A 55 -7.55 1.84 -0.22
N LEU A 56 -6.65 0.87 -0.08
CA LEU A 56 -6.42 0.10 1.14
C LEU A 56 -5.09 0.41 1.83
N GLY A 57 -4.16 1.06 1.12
CA GLY A 57 -2.78 1.21 1.55
C GLY A 57 -1.93 -0.02 1.20
N VAL A 58 -0.72 -0.05 1.78
CA VAL A 58 0.23 -1.15 1.63
C VAL A 58 -0.29 -2.38 2.37
N PRO A 59 -0.21 -3.60 1.80
CA PRO A 59 -0.62 -4.81 2.51
C PRO A 59 0.20 -5.04 3.77
N TRP A 60 -0.43 -5.67 4.77
CA TRP A 60 0.27 -6.12 5.97
C TRP A 60 1.30 -7.20 5.62
N ARG A 61 0.94 -8.09 4.68
CA ARG A 61 1.81 -9.15 4.19
C ARG A 61 1.50 -9.48 2.75
N THR A 62 2.54 -9.82 1.99
CA THR A 62 2.42 -10.43 0.66
C THR A 62 2.87 -11.88 0.75
N VAL A 63 2.10 -12.80 0.16
CA VAL A 63 2.37 -14.23 0.10
C VAL A 63 2.38 -14.64 -1.36
N ASN A 64 3.34 -15.45 -1.78
CA ASN A 64 3.35 -16.03 -3.12
C ASN A 64 3.13 -17.54 -2.97
N TYR A 65 2.03 -18.06 -3.51
CA TYR A 65 1.86 -19.51 -3.63
C TYR A 65 2.44 -19.91 -4.98
N GLY A 66 3.57 -20.63 -4.95
CA GLY A 66 4.12 -21.31 -6.12
C GLY A 66 4.30 -22.77 -5.76
N ASP A 67 3.68 -23.66 -6.53
CA ASP A 67 4.16 -25.05 -6.66
C ASP A 67 5.48 -25.02 -7.46
N CYS A 68 6.17 -26.16 -7.53
CA CYS A 68 7.38 -26.44 -8.29
C CYS A 68 7.27 -26.09 -9.80
N ASN A 69 6.09 -25.67 -10.27
CA ASN A 69 5.87 -25.08 -11.58
C ASN A 69 5.96 -23.54 -11.51
N PRO A 70 6.98 -22.93 -12.15
CA PRO A 70 7.25 -21.49 -12.08
C PRO A 70 6.20 -20.61 -12.81
N ILE A 71 5.15 -21.20 -13.38
CA ILE A 71 4.15 -20.48 -14.18
C ILE A 71 2.95 -20.03 -13.32
N ASP A 72 2.73 -20.60 -12.13
CA ASP A 72 1.53 -20.30 -11.33
C ASP A 72 1.83 -19.52 -10.04
N TYR A 73 2.72 -18.52 -10.09
CA TYR A 73 2.93 -17.64 -8.92
C TYR A 73 1.70 -16.74 -8.72
N GLN A 74 0.74 -17.22 -7.93
CA GLN A 74 -0.39 -16.41 -7.48
C GLN A 74 0.07 -15.56 -6.29
N GLU A 75 0.20 -14.26 -6.54
CA GLU A 75 0.49 -13.28 -5.50
C GLU A 75 -0.79 -13.00 -4.71
N ILE A 76 -0.71 -13.15 -3.39
CA ILE A 76 -1.77 -12.89 -2.45
C ILE A 76 -1.35 -11.75 -1.54
N TRP A 77 -2.12 -10.66 -1.54
CA TRP A 77 -1.98 -9.57 -0.59
C TRP A 77 -2.92 -9.76 0.58
N GLU A 78 -2.38 -9.64 1.79
CA GLU A 78 -3.12 -9.77 3.03
C GLU A 78 -3.18 -8.46 3.78
N TYR A 79 -4.37 -8.12 4.25
CA TYR A 79 -4.65 -6.93 5.04
C TYR A 79 -5.36 -7.30 6.35
N LEU A 80 -5.19 -6.46 7.37
CA LEU A 80 -5.89 -6.59 8.64
C LEU A 80 -6.98 -5.53 8.76
N GLY A 81 -8.12 -5.93 9.31
CA GLY A 81 -9.20 -5.04 9.69
C GLY A 81 -9.76 -5.42 11.05
N HIS A 82 -10.53 -4.52 11.64
CA HIS A 82 -11.18 -4.70 12.93
C HIS A 82 -12.69 -4.52 12.78
N GLU A 83 -13.46 -5.43 13.37
CA GLU A 83 -14.92 -5.30 13.51
C GLU A 83 -15.36 -5.75 14.91
N ALA A 84 -16.65 -5.66 15.23
CA ALA A 84 -17.17 -6.04 16.55
C ALA A 84 -16.83 -7.50 16.95
N GLY A 85 -16.62 -8.39 15.97
CA GLY A 85 -16.20 -9.79 16.17
C GLY A 85 -14.70 -10.00 16.38
N GLY A 86 -13.90 -8.93 16.37
CA GLY A 86 -12.44 -8.96 16.50
C GLY A 86 -11.71 -8.63 15.20
N VAL A 87 -10.43 -9.02 15.16
CA VAL A 87 -9.59 -8.86 13.97
C VAL A 87 -10.08 -9.80 12.87
N PHE A 88 -10.10 -9.33 11.64
CA PHE A 88 -10.24 -10.17 10.47
C PHE A 88 -9.12 -9.88 9.48
N ARG A 89 -8.86 -10.85 8.61
CA ARG A 89 -7.92 -10.71 7.50
C ARG A 89 -8.66 -10.68 6.18
N ILE A 90 -8.22 -9.82 5.27
CA ILE A 90 -8.63 -9.83 3.87
C ILE A 90 -7.47 -10.37 3.05
N SER A 91 -7.75 -11.38 2.23
CA SER A 91 -6.81 -11.92 1.24
C SER A 91 -7.30 -11.52 -0.15
N ILE A 92 -6.42 -10.93 -0.95
CA ILE A 92 -6.67 -10.55 -2.34
C ILE A 92 -5.67 -11.28 -3.22
N GLU A 93 -6.16 -12.14 -4.10
CA GLU A 93 -5.34 -12.86 -5.07
C GLU A 93 -5.28 -12.07 -6.38
N TYR A 94 -4.09 -11.98 -6.97
CA TYR A 94 -3.84 -11.35 -8.26
C TYR A 94 -3.38 -12.36 -9.30
N ASP A 95 -3.80 -12.15 -10.54
CA ASP A 95 -3.22 -12.85 -11.69
C ASP A 95 -1.84 -12.28 -12.09
N GLU A 96 -1.22 -12.89 -13.10
CA GLU A 96 0.07 -12.45 -13.64
C GLU A 96 0.06 -10.99 -14.13
N ALA A 97 -1.08 -10.54 -14.67
CA ALA A 97 -1.27 -9.15 -15.11
C ALA A 97 -1.46 -8.17 -13.93
N GLY A 98 -1.52 -8.67 -12.70
CA GLY A 98 -1.72 -7.87 -11.50
C GLY A 98 -3.15 -7.42 -11.28
N ILE A 99 -4.12 -8.16 -11.81
CA ILE A 99 -5.55 -7.90 -11.68
C ILE A 99 -6.12 -8.79 -10.56
N ALA A 100 -6.87 -8.18 -9.65
CA ALA A 100 -7.51 -8.88 -8.54
C ALA A 100 -8.51 -9.92 -9.06
N ARG A 101 -8.34 -11.18 -8.70
CA ARG A 101 -9.18 -12.32 -9.13
C ARG A 101 -10.11 -12.84 -8.04
N MET A 102 -9.69 -12.75 -6.78
CA MET A 102 -10.49 -13.22 -5.66
C MET A 102 -10.24 -12.34 -4.43
N ILE A 103 -11.29 -12.14 -3.65
CA ILE A 103 -11.24 -11.50 -2.34
C ILE A 103 -11.91 -12.42 -1.33
N ALA A 104 -11.19 -12.76 -0.27
CA ALA A 104 -11.70 -13.56 0.84
C ALA A 104 -11.50 -12.85 2.18
N LYS A 105 -12.47 -13.04 3.09
CA LYS A 105 -12.38 -12.64 4.49
C LYS A 105 -12.14 -13.87 5.36
N THR A 106 -11.06 -13.86 6.13
CA THR A 106 -10.82 -14.81 7.21
C THR A 106 -11.13 -14.12 8.54
N PRO A 107 -12.25 -14.42 9.21
CA PRO A 107 -12.51 -13.93 10.56
C PRO A 107 -11.56 -14.56 11.58
N ALA A 108 -11.40 -13.95 12.75
CA ALA A 108 -10.62 -14.54 13.85
C ALA A 108 -11.11 -15.95 14.25
N LYS A 109 -12.41 -16.22 14.10
CA LYS A 109 -13.05 -17.51 14.35
C LYS A 109 -14.13 -17.77 13.31
N GLY A 110 -14.26 -19.02 12.87
CA GLY A 110 -15.28 -19.45 11.91
C GLY A 110 -14.73 -19.72 10.51
N ALA A 111 -15.63 -19.84 9.54
CA ALA A 111 -15.29 -20.18 8.16
C ALA A 111 -14.70 -18.98 7.40
N ILE A 112 -13.86 -19.28 6.40
CA ILE A 112 -13.44 -18.30 5.40
C ILE A 112 -14.63 -17.96 4.51
N ILE A 113 -14.81 -16.68 4.22
CA ILE A 113 -15.91 -16.17 3.40
C ILE A 113 -15.32 -15.59 2.12
N VAL A 114 -15.66 -16.16 0.97
CA VAL A 114 -15.33 -15.57 -0.34
C VAL A 114 -16.29 -14.41 -0.58
N LEU A 115 -15.75 -13.19 -0.67
CA LEU A 115 -16.53 -11.98 -0.87
C LEU A 115 -16.79 -11.71 -2.36
N ALA A 116 -15.82 -12.03 -3.21
CA ALA A 116 -15.91 -11.92 -4.65
C ALA A 116 -14.87 -12.82 -5.34
N ALA A 117 -15.23 -13.37 -6.50
CA ALA A 117 -14.32 -14.12 -7.37
C ALA A 117 -14.69 -13.86 -8.83
N ALA A 118 -13.69 -13.64 -9.67
CA ALA A 118 -13.87 -13.59 -11.11
C ALA A 118 -13.94 -15.02 -11.65
N PRO A 119 -14.63 -15.25 -12.78
CA PRO A 119 -14.42 -16.48 -13.55
C PRO A 119 -12.93 -16.67 -13.81
N PRO A 120 -12.41 -17.90 -13.88
CA PRO A 120 -11.01 -18.11 -14.27
C PRO A 120 -10.73 -17.39 -15.61
N PRO A 121 -9.54 -16.78 -15.77
CA PRO A 121 -9.16 -16.25 -17.07
C PRO A 121 -9.31 -17.36 -18.12
N LYS A 122 -9.78 -17.02 -19.32
CA LYS A 122 -9.80 -17.99 -20.42
C LYS A 122 -8.35 -18.41 -20.63
N ALA A 123 -8.04 -19.66 -20.35
CA ALA A 123 -6.70 -20.17 -20.54
C ALA A 123 -6.35 -20.08 -22.02
N THR A 124 -5.39 -19.20 -22.36
CA THR A 124 -4.74 -19.23 -23.66
C THR A 124 -3.63 -20.26 -23.54
N HIS A 125 -4.00 -21.54 -23.54
CA HIS A 125 -3.03 -22.61 -23.79
C HIS A 125 -2.71 -22.57 -25.28
N GLU A 126 -1.77 -21.72 -25.71
CA GLU A 126 -1.09 -21.96 -26.98
C GLU A 126 -0.02 -23.03 -26.73
N HIS A 127 -0.18 -24.12 -27.47
CA HIS A 127 0.60 -25.34 -27.40
C HIS A 127 1.81 -25.27 -28.33
#